data_AF-A0A7C2CW10-F1
#
_entry.id   AF-A0A7C2CW10-F1
#
_cell.length_a   1.000
_cell.length_b   1.000
_cell.length_c   1.000
_cell.angle_alpha   90.00
_cell.angle_beta   90.00
_cell.angle_gamma   90.00
#
_symmetry.space_group_name_H-M   'P 1'
#
loop_
_entity.id
_entity.type
_entity.pdbx_description
1 polymer ?
#
loop_
_entity_poly.entity_id
_entity_poly.type
_entity_poly.pdbx_seq_one_letter_code
_entity_poly.pdbx_strand_id
1 'polypeptide(L)'
;MSLAVYGAATMRPHSMTLSPSRARGGMSHPLCNQTSYRMPHGKHARVWCRAYNTVAVMPLQRGPAVLLRLPRGARLALPLPLLAFTALLLAYGNAISAVSGDTSSEWAFIGLGLALMALAVVWARRWQGLSLREAGLADPAWMRHLVLGVGIGGLLILPVVIYFLVPVGVPGGEIGYEEAERATIGSLLVWALVRQPLGVSLFEEVMFRGVMQGLAVRTWGTTAGVAFVAAAFALWHLVVNYRTVQETNIAREPLLAAGAQVVSLVGLGVGSLVLSYLRLRTGGLAAPIGFHWATVVAMQSTLFALAR
;
A
#
# COMPACT_ATOMS: atom_id res chain seq x y z
N MET A 1 -8.35 21.06 51.53
CA MET A 1 -8.60 19.76 52.18
C MET A 1 -7.30 18.97 52.06
N SER A 2 -6.69 18.70 53.22
CA SER A 2 -5.27 18.39 53.43
C SER A 2 -4.92 16.90 53.37
N LEU A 3 -3.60 16.64 53.41
CA LEU A 3 -2.85 15.44 53.85
C LEU A 3 -2.66 14.35 52.77
N ALA A 4 -1.49 14.01 52.24
CA ALA A 4 -0.12 13.79 52.77
C ALA A 4 0.11 12.44 53.49
N VAL A 5 1.24 11.80 53.12
CA VAL A 5 2.17 10.98 53.94
C VAL A 5 2.28 9.45 53.70
N TYR A 6 3.41 9.11 53.06
CA TYR A 6 4.45 8.07 53.33
C TYR A 6 4.27 6.55 53.09
N GLY A 7 5.36 5.96 52.58
CA GLY A 7 5.72 4.55 52.76
C GLY A 7 6.86 4.07 51.86
N ALA A 8 8.12 4.34 52.24
CA ALA A 8 9.33 3.78 51.61
C ALA A 8 9.69 2.41 52.23
N ALA A 9 10.21 1.47 51.42
CA ALA A 9 11.06 0.38 51.91
C ALA A 9 11.97 -0.16 50.79
N THR A 10 13.20 -0.44 51.20
CA THR A 10 14.42 -0.76 50.45
C THR A 10 14.63 -2.28 50.34
N MET A 11 15.34 -2.75 49.29
CA MET A 11 16.52 -3.63 49.35
C MET A 11 16.93 -4.19 47.98
N ARG A 12 18.18 -3.88 47.58
CA ARG A 12 19.14 -4.71 46.80
C ARG A 12 19.93 -5.55 47.82
N PRO A 13 20.66 -6.67 47.50
CA PRO A 13 21.64 -6.76 46.40
C PRO A 13 21.88 -8.16 45.78
N HIS A 14 22.62 -8.23 44.65
CA HIS A 14 23.91 -8.93 44.54
C HIS A 14 24.42 -8.99 43.09
N SER A 15 25.68 -8.63 42.93
CA SER A 15 26.53 -8.75 41.75
C SER A 15 27.29 -10.08 41.75
N MET A 16 27.45 -10.70 40.58
CA MET A 16 28.56 -11.63 40.31
C MET A 16 28.98 -11.52 38.84
N THR A 17 30.16 -10.93 38.65
CA THR A 17 31.03 -11.05 37.48
C THR A 17 31.70 -12.43 37.47
N LEU A 18 31.91 -13.03 36.28
CA LEU A 18 33.13 -13.77 35.89
C LEU A 18 33.02 -14.30 34.43
N SER A 19 34.01 -13.92 33.62
CA SER A 19 34.55 -14.61 32.43
C SER A 19 36.04 -14.87 32.76
N PRO A 20 36.86 -15.74 32.12
CA PRO A 20 36.74 -16.35 30.77
C PRO A 20 37.21 -17.84 30.66
N SER A 21 37.03 -18.50 29.50
CA SER A 21 38.06 -19.36 28.86
C SER A 21 37.59 -20.03 27.55
N ARG A 22 38.57 -20.24 26.66
CA ARG A 22 38.53 -20.83 25.31
C ARG A 22 38.28 -22.35 25.33
N ALA A 23 37.57 -22.88 24.33
CA ALA A 23 38.00 -24.07 23.56
C ALA A 23 37.19 -24.29 22.25
N ARG A 24 37.95 -24.29 21.15
CA ARG A 24 37.85 -24.94 19.82
C ARG A 24 36.61 -25.77 19.44
N GLY A 25 36.12 -25.52 18.21
CA GLY A 25 35.35 -26.47 17.39
C GLY A 25 35.02 -25.86 16.02
N GLY A 26 35.78 -26.23 14.98
CA GLY A 26 35.61 -25.70 13.63
C GLY A 26 34.64 -26.51 12.78
N MET A 27 34.01 -25.86 11.79
CA MET A 27 33.53 -26.48 10.55
C MET A 27 33.63 -25.48 9.39
N SER A 28 34.42 -25.83 8.39
CA SER A 28 34.65 -25.13 7.13
C SER A 28 33.71 -25.62 6.02
N HIS A 29 33.23 -24.70 5.19
CA HIS A 29 32.44 -24.94 3.97
C HIS A 29 33.17 -25.84 2.94
N PRO A 30 32.47 -26.68 2.16
CA PRO A 30 33.09 -27.72 1.33
C PRO A 30 33.33 -27.25 -0.11
N LEU A 31 34.33 -26.39 -0.35
CA LEU A 31 34.79 -26.07 -1.72
C LEU A 31 36.31 -25.77 -1.73
N CYS A 32 37.15 -26.68 -1.23
CA CYS A 32 38.57 -26.66 -1.54
C CYS A 32 39.24 -27.99 -1.14
N ASN A 33 39.35 -28.94 -2.06
CA ASN A 33 40.11 -30.16 -1.83
C ASN A 33 41.59 -29.86 -2.15
N GLN A 34 42.39 -29.51 -1.13
CA GLN A 34 43.81 -29.23 -1.29
C GLN A 34 44.62 -30.53 -1.33
N THR A 35 45.01 -30.96 -2.53
CA THR A 35 46.13 -31.90 -2.69
C THR A 35 47.43 -31.10 -2.58
N SER A 36 48.16 -31.26 -1.48
CA SER A 36 49.40 -30.55 -1.20
C SER A 36 50.61 -31.40 -1.63
N TYR A 37 51.36 -30.92 -2.62
CA TYR A 37 52.67 -31.46 -2.99
C TYR A 37 53.76 -30.66 -2.27
N ARG A 38 54.69 -31.34 -1.59
CA ARG A 38 55.74 -30.72 -0.75
C ARG A 38 57.02 -30.61 -1.57
N MET A 39 57.46 -29.38 -1.87
CA MET A 39 58.79 -29.11 -2.44
C MET A 39 59.70 -28.46 -1.38
N PRO A 40 61.00 -28.80 -1.34
CA PRO A 40 61.94 -28.23 -0.38
C PRO A 40 62.49 -26.87 -0.85
N HIS A 41 62.83 -26.05 0.12
CA HIS A 41 63.39 -24.69 0.04
C HIS A 41 62.40 -23.53 -0.12
N GLY A 42 62.34 -22.74 0.96
CA GLY A 42 61.39 -21.66 1.15
C GLY A 42 61.66 -20.44 0.26
N LYS A 43 60.64 -20.08 -0.52
CA LYS A 43 60.25 -18.70 -0.87
C LYS A 43 58.73 -18.69 -1.04
N HIS A 44 58.02 -17.83 -0.31
CA HIS A 44 56.57 -17.69 -0.43
C HIS A 44 56.21 -16.97 -1.73
N ALA A 45 55.65 -17.69 -2.72
CA ALA A 45 54.99 -17.08 -3.87
C ALA A 45 53.50 -16.87 -3.54
N ARG A 46 53.04 -15.62 -3.50
CA ARG A 46 51.61 -15.29 -3.44
C ARG A 46 51.02 -15.43 -4.84
N VAL A 47 50.31 -16.53 -5.10
CA VAL A 47 49.54 -16.72 -6.33
C VAL A 47 48.26 -15.89 -6.23
N TRP A 48 48.17 -14.84 -7.05
CA TRP A 48 46.94 -14.11 -7.31
C TRP A 48 46.10 -14.90 -8.32
N CYS A 49 45.05 -15.60 -7.85
CA CYS A 49 44.06 -16.17 -8.76
C CYS A 49 43.10 -15.08 -9.24
N ARG A 50 43.38 -14.54 -10.44
CA ARG A 50 42.44 -13.76 -11.23
C ARG A 50 41.54 -14.74 -11.97
N ALA A 51 40.27 -14.85 -11.57
CA ALA A 51 39.30 -15.68 -12.28
C ALA A 51 38.98 -15.03 -13.65
N TYR A 52 39.61 -15.53 -14.71
CA TYR A 52 39.15 -15.31 -16.07
C TYR A 52 38.14 -16.40 -16.40
N ASN A 53 36.86 -16.04 -16.51
CA ASN A 53 35.83 -16.93 -17.04
C ASN A 53 36.01 -17.04 -18.56
N THR A 54 36.73 -18.05 -19.03
CA THR A 54 36.59 -18.55 -20.40
C THR A 54 35.27 -19.32 -20.49
N VAL A 55 34.34 -18.82 -21.30
CA VAL A 55 33.09 -19.51 -21.64
C VAL A 55 33.42 -20.71 -22.50
N ALA A 56 33.44 -21.90 -21.89
CA ALA A 56 33.40 -23.15 -22.63
C ALA A 56 31.95 -23.37 -23.11
N VAL A 57 31.71 -23.28 -24.41
CA VAL A 57 30.42 -23.59 -25.01
C VAL A 57 30.24 -25.11 -24.98
N MET A 58 29.50 -25.58 -23.99
CA MET A 58 29.10 -26.99 -23.84
C MET A 58 27.93 -27.27 -24.80
N PRO A 59 27.96 -28.35 -25.60
CA PRO A 59 26.86 -28.65 -26.50
C PRO A 59 25.61 -29.02 -25.68
N LEU A 60 24.48 -28.42 -26.05
CA LEU A 60 23.15 -28.65 -25.44
C LEU A 60 22.77 -30.13 -25.54
N GLN A 61 22.99 -30.90 -24.47
CA GLN A 61 22.30 -32.17 -24.29
C GLN A 61 20.83 -31.87 -24.00
N ARG A 62 19.94 -32.27 -24.92
CA ARG A 62 18.49 -32.27 -24.69
C ARG A 62 18.18 -33.28 -23.58
N GLY A 63 17.99 -32.80 -22.36
CA GLY A 63 17.45 -33.59 -21.26
C GLY A 63 16.02 -34.06 -21.58
N PRO A 64 15.57 -35.20 -21.02
CA PRO A 64 14.23 -35.70 -21.26
C PRO A 64 13.21 -34.67 -20.79
N ALA A 65 12.17 -34.45 -21.59
CA ALA A 65 11.07 -33.56 -21.26
C ALA A 65 10.43 -34.01 -19.95
N VAL A 66 10.66 -33.25 -18.87
CA VAL A 66 9.89 -33.38 -17.63
C VAL A 66 8.50 -32.85 -17.93
N LEU A 67 7.62 -33.76 -18.37
CA LEU A 67 6.18 -33.54 -18.41
C LEU A 67 5.72 -33.26 -16.97
N LEU A 68 5.58 -31.98 -16.63
CA LEU A 68 4.85 -31.50 -15.46
C LEU A 68 3.43 -32.06 -15.53
N ARG A 69 3.20 -33.21 -14.87
CA ARG A 69 1.85 -33.71 -14.61
C ARG A 69 1.19 -32.72 -13.66
N LEU A 70 0.40 -31.80 -14.22
CA LEU A 70 -0.54 -31.01 -13.44
C LEU A 70 -1.47 -31.99 -12.69
N PRO A 71 -1.62 -31.87 -11.37
CA PRO A 71 -2.51 -32.75 -10.62
C PRO A 71 -3.92 -32.64 -11.18
N ARG A 72 -4.39 -33.73 -11.81
CA ARG A 72 -5.79 -33.90 -12.21
C ARG A 72 -6.62 -33.94 -10.94
N GLY A 73 -7.33 -32.85 -10.65
CA GLY A 73 -8.30 -32.81 -9.55
C GLY A 73 -8.35 -31.53 -8.70
N ALA A 74 -7.51 -30.52 -8.96
CA ALA A 74 -7.69 -29.21 -8.32
C ALA A 74 -8.95 -28.54 -8.89
N ARG A 75 -10.11 -28.82 -8.30
CA ARG A 75 -11.25 -27.91 -8.44
C ARG A 75 -10.73 -26.57 -7.94
N LEU A 76 -10.60 -25.58 -8.82
CA LEU A 76 -10.42 -24.19 -8.40
C LEU A 76 -11.65 -23.86 -7.55
N ALA A 77 -11.53 -24.01 -6.24
CA ALA A 77 -12.55 -23.51 -5.33
C ALA A 77 -12.55 -22.00 -5.54
N LEU A 78 -13.62 -21.49 -6.15
CA LEU A 78 -13.79 -20.07 -6.38
C LEU A 78 -13.61 -19.36 -5.02
N PRO A 79 -12.81 -18.28 -4.92
CA PRO A 79 -12.54 -17.63 -3.65
C PRO A 79 -13.74 -16.77 -3.21
N LEU A 80 -14.87 -17.43 -2.96
CA LEU A 80 -16.16 -16.85 -2.62
C LEU A 80 -16.06 -15.80 -1.50
N PRO A 81 -15.28 -16.01 -0.41
CA PRO A 81 -15.15 -14.98 0.63
C PRO A 81 -14.54 -13.67 0.12
N LEU A 82 -13.50 -13.75 -0.70
CA LEU A 82 -12.84 -12.57 -1.30
C LEU A 82 -13.76 -11.88 -2.30
N LEU A 83 -14.43 -12.65 -3.16
CA LEU A 83 -15.36 -12.10 -4.15
C LEU A 83 -16.58 -11.45 -3.49
N ALA A 84 -17.14 -12.07 -2.45
CA ALA A 84 -18.25 -11.51 -1.68
C ALA A 84 -17.82 -10.24 -0.94
N PHE A 85 -16.66 -10.25 -0.27
CA PHE A 85 -16.10 -9.05 0.36
C PHE A 85 -15.94 -7.91 -0.66
N THR A 86 -15.38 -8.22 -1.83
CA THR A 86 -15.19 -7.24 -2.91
C THR A 86 -16.53 -6.70 -3.40
N ALA A 87 -17.50 -7.57 -3.70
CA ALA A 87 -18.81 -7.15 -4.17
C ALA A 87 -19.55 -6.27 -3.14
N LEU A 88 -19.52 -6.65 -1.86
CA LEU A 88 -20.13 -5.86 -0.78
C LEU A 88 -19.46 -4.51 -0.62
N LEU A 89 -18.12 -4.47 -0.70
CA LEU A 89 -17.37 -3.22 -0.65
C LEU A 89 -17.77 -2.34 -1.85
N LEU A 90 -17.68 -2.83 -3.09
CA LEU A 90 -18.07 -2.07 -4.27
C LEU A 90 -19.51 -1.54 -4.21
N ALA A 91 -20.45 -2.38 -3.74
CA ALA A 91 -21.84 -1.99 -3.56
C ALA A 91 -21.98 -0.88 -2.52
N TYR A 92 -21.34 -1.02 -1.36
CA TYR A 92 -21.35 -0.02 -0.29
C TYR A 92 -20.82 1.34 -0.76
N GLY A 93 -19.63 1.38 -1.37
CA GLY A 93 -19.00 2.62 -1.82
C GLY A 93 -19.82 3.35 -2.89
N ASN A 94 -20.29 2.61 -3.91
CA ASN A 94 -21.10 3.20 -4.97
C ASN A 94 -22.51 3.58 -4.50
N ALA A 95 -23.13 2.81 -3.59
CA ALA A 95 -24.45 3.17 -3.04
C ALA A 95 -24.37 4.43 -2.17
N ILE A 96 -23.38 4.54 -1.27
CA ILE A 96 -23.17 5.77 -0.49
C ILE A 96 -22.90 6.95 -1.41
N SER A 97 -22.08 6.76 -2.45
CA SER A 97 -21.80 7.81 -3.43
C SER A 97 -23.04 8.21 -4.24
N ALA A 98 -24.04 7.33 -4.40
CA ALA A 98 -25.28 7.66 -5.10
C ALA A 98 -26.27 8.45 -4.23
N VAL A 99 -26.27 8.24 -2.90
CA VAL A 99 -27.25 8.84 -1.98
C VAL A 99 -26.70 9.99 -1.14
N SER A 100 -25.39 10.26 -1.20
CA SER A 100 -24.73 11.34 -0.47
C SER A 100 -25.07 12.71 -1.06
N GLY A 101 -26.18 13.29 -0.61
CA GLY A 101 -26.57 14.67 -0.85
C GLY A 101 -26.68 15.52 0.43
N ASP A 102 -26.84 14.88 1.59
CA ASP A 102 -26.91 15.55 2.90
C ASP A 102 -25.69 15.23 3.76
N THR A 103 -24.89 16.26 4.07
CA THR A 103 -23.66 16.17 4.88
C THR A 103 -23.91 16.33 6.38
N SER A 104 -25.17 16.47 6.83
CA SER A 104 -25.56 16.67 8.23
C SER A 104 -25.04 15.58 9.20
N SER A 105 -24.70 14.40 8.68
CA SER A 105 -24.30 13.22 9.45
C SER A 105 -22.89 12.70 9.16
N GLU A 106 -21.96 13.55 8.69
CA GLU A 106 -20.61 13.14 8.29
C GLU A 106 -19.86 12.31 9.34
N TRP A 107 -19.92 12.70 10.62
CA TRP A 107 -19.29 11.95 11.72
C TRP A 107 -19.91 10.56 11.93
N ALA A 108 -21.21 10.40 11.67
CA ALA A 108 -21.85 9.09 11.72
C ALA A 108 -21.35 8.18 10.59
N PHE A 109 -21.11 8.72 9.38
CA PHE A 109 -20.49 7.98 8.29
C PHE A 109 -19.05 7.57 8.60
N ILE A 110 -18.24 8.47 9.17
CA ILE A 110 -16.88 8.14 9.61
C ILE A 110 -16.93 7.03 10.68
N GLY A 111 -17.79 7.16 11.69
CA GLY A 111 -17.96 6.14 12.73
C GLY A 111 -18.38 4.78 12.18
N LEU A 112 -19.36 4.75 11.26
CA LEU A 112 -19.81 3.54 10.59
C LEU A 112 -18.69 2.91 9.75
N GLY A 113 -17.94 3.71 8.98
CA GLY A 113 -16.80 3.25 8.19
C GLY A 113 -15.74 2.60 9.09
N LEU A 114 -15.36 3.24 10.19
CA LEU A 114 -14.40 2.67 11.15
C LEU A 114 -14.91 1.36 11.77
N ALA A 115 -16.20 1.26 12.08
CA ALA A 115 -16.81 0.02 12.58
C ALA A 115 -16.76 -1.10 11.53
N LEU A 116 -17.14 -0.81 10.28
CA LEU A 116 -17.08 -1.77 9.18
C LEU A 116 -15.64 -2.22 8.90
N MET A 117 -14.66 -1.30 8.97
CA MET A 117 -13.24 -1.59 8.86
C MET A 117 -12.77 -2.55 9.96
N ALA A 118 -13.11 -2.27 11.22
CA ALA A 118 -12.77 -3.16 12.33
C ALA A 118 -13.39 -4.55 12.13
N LEU A 119 -14.66 -4.62 11.72
CA LEU A 119 -15.35 -5.87 11.42
C LEU A 119 -14.68 -6.65 10.28
N ALA A 120 -14.31 -5.99 9.19
CA ALA A 120 -13.62 -6.61 8.06
C ALA A 120 -12.25 -7.18 8.46
N VAL A 121 -11.48 -6.44 9.26
CA VAL A 121 -10.20 -6.92 9.78
C VAL A 121 -10.40 -8.12 10.70
N VAL A 122 -11.34 -8.04 11.66
CA VAL A 122 -11.65 -9.17 12.55
C VAL A 122 -12.10 -10.39 11.75
N TRP A 123 -12.98 -10.20 10.76
CA TRP A 123 -13.44 -11.24 9.86
C TRP A 123 -12.28 -11.91 9.13
N ALA A 124 -11.43 -11.12 8.48
CA ALA A 124 -10.29 -11.62 7.71
C ALA A 124 -9.30 -12.38 8.61
N ARG A 125 -9.07 -11.90 9.83
CA ARG A 125 -8.16 -12.56 10.77
C ARG A 125 -8.72 -13.86 11.35
N ARG A 126 -9.98 -13.85 11.78
CA ARG A 126 -10.58 -14.95 12.55
C ARG A 126 -11.12 -16.06 11.66
N TRP A 127 -11.72 -15.72 10.52
CA TRP A 127 -12.35 -16.70 9.63
C TRP A 127 -11.56 -16.95 8.35
N GLN A 128 -10.81 -15.97 7.85
CA GLN A 128 -9.92 -16.18 6.69
C GLN A 128 -8.48 -16.50 7.10
N GLY A 129 -8.14 -16.47 8.39
CA GLY A 129 -6.78 -16.76 8.87
C GLY A 129 -5.71 -15.79 8.35
N LEU A 130 -6.07 -14.55 8.03
CA LEU A 130 -5.11 -13.53 7.58
C LEU A 130 -4.26 -13.07 8.77
N SER A 131 -2.94 -13.15 8.65
CA SER A 131 -2.02 -12.65 9.68
C SER A 131 -1.94 -11.12 9.66
N LEU A 132 -1.48 -10.52 10.77
CA LEU A 132 -1.25 -9.06 10.82
C LEU A 132 -0.22 -8.59 9.80
N ARG A 133 0.76 -9.44 9.44
CA ARG A 133 1.78 -9.11 8.44
C ARG A 133 1.18 -9.08 7.03
N GLU A 134 0.39 -10.10 6.68
CA GLU A 134 -0.34 -10.14 5.40
C GLU A 134 -1.30 -8.95 5.29
N ALA A 135 -2.01 -8.62 6.38
CA ALA A 135 -2.91 -7.46 6.45
C ALA A 135 -2.19 -6.10 6.56
N GLY A 136 -0.89 -6.07 6.89
CA GLY A 136 -0.09 -4.85 6.90
C GLY A 136 -0.15 -4.00 8.14
N LEU A 137 -0.64 -4.60 9.20
CA LEU A 137 -0.87 -3.99 10.49
C LEU A 137 0.31 -4.21 11.44
N ALA A 138 1.40 -4.82 10.96
CA ALA A 138 2.59 -5.15 11.75
C ALA A 138 3.86 -4.44 11.24
N ASP A 139 3.73 -3.17 10.83
CA ASP A 139 4.85 -2.37 10.34
C ASP A 139 5.67 -1.76 11.48
N PRO A 140 6.92 -2.20 11.72
CA PRO A 140 7.75 -1.67 12.79
C PRO A 140 8.28 -0.26 12.51
N ALA A 141 8.26 0.20 11.25
CA ALA A 141 8.80 1.49 10.83
C ALA A 141 7.71 2.41 10.24
N TRP A 142 6.48 2.27 10.73
CA TRP A 142 5.29 2.92 10.20
C TRP A 142 5.45 4.43 10.01
N MET A 143 6.08 5.16 10.94
CA MET A 143 6.27 6.62 10.81
C MET A 143 7.13 6.98 9.60
N ARG A 144 8.27 6.28 9.42
CA ARG A 144 9.16 6.51 8.28
C ARG A 144 8.46 6.17 6.97
N HIS A 145 7.69 5.08 6.96
CA HIS A 145 6.95 4.66 5.78
C HIS A 145 5.80 5.62 5.48
N LEU A 146 5.14 6.19 6.48
CA LEU A 146 4.14 7.24 6.31
C LEU A 146 4.74 8.47 5.60
N VAL A 147 5.87 8.98 6.09
CA VAL A 147 6.57 10.12 5.48
C VAL A 147 7.01 9.81 4.04
N LEU A 148 7.52 8.60 3.80
CA LEU A 148 7.84 8.12 2.45
C LEU A 148 6.60 8.17 1.54
N GLY A 149 5.46 7.66 2.04
CA GLY A 149 4.18 7.70 1.36
C GLY A 149 3.76 9.11 0.99
N VAL A 150 3.78 10.02 1.96
CA VAL A 150 3.46 11.45 1.76
C VAL A 150 4.36 12.07 0.69
N GLY A 151 5.66 11.84 0.75
CA GLY A 151 6.61 12.38 -0.24
C GLY A 151 6.37 11.85 -1.65
N ILE A 152 6.13 10.54 -1.80
CA ILE A 152 5.83 9.94 -3.11
C ILE A 152 4.46 10.42 -3.63
N GLY A 153 3.45 10.52 -2.77
CA GLY A 153 2.12 11.01 -3.13
C GLY A 153 2.15 12.46 -3.61
N GLY A 154 2.82 13.33 -2.84
CA GLY A 154 3.02 14.73 -3.21
C GLY A 154 3.81 14.91 -4.52
N LEU A 155 4.72 14.00 -4.84
CA LEU A 155 5.45 14.02 -6.11
C LEU A 155 4.59 13.52 -7.29
N LEU A 156 3.90 12.39 -7.12
CA LEU A 156 3.15 11.76 -8.21
C LEU A 156 1.83 12.46 -8.54
N ILE A 157 1.31 13.31 -7.65
CA ILE A 157 0.15 14.15 -7.95
C ILE A 157 0.49 15.39 -8.79
N LEU A 158 1.78 15.75 -8.93
CA LEU A 158 2.18 16.96 -9.65
C LEU A 158 1.62 17.10 -11.08
N PRO A 159 1.56 16.04 -11.92
CA PRO A 159 0.95 16.18 -13.25
C PRO A 159 -0.51 16.62 -13.20
N VAL A 160 -1.29 16.14 -12.22
CA VAL A 160 -2.69 16.53 -12.03
C VAL A 160 -2.77 17.97 -11.53
N VAL A 161 -1.92 18.36 -10.58
CA VAL A 161 -1.83 19.75 -10.09
C VAL A 161 -1.50 20.70 -11.25
N ILE A 162 -0.50 20.36 -12.07
CA ILE A 162 -0.11 21.17 -13.23
C ILE A 162 -1.26 21.28 -14.22
N TYR A 163 -2.00 20.19 -14.47
CA TYR A 163 -3.18 20.23 -15.32
C TYR A 163 -4.27 21.14 -14.76
N PHE A 164 -4.51 21.15 -13.44
CA PHE A 164 -5.47 22.07 -12.84
C PHE A 164 -5.06 23.54 -12.98
N LEU A 165 -3.77 23.84 -12.90
CA LEU A 165 -3.23 25.19 -13.12
C LEU A 165 -3.28 25.63 -14.58
N VAL A 166 -3.22 24.68 -15.52
CA VAL A 166 -3.22 24.93 -16.97
C VAL A 166 -4.19 23.95 -17.65
N PRO A 167 -5.51 24.16 -17.51
CA PRO A 167 -6.52 23.18 -17.92
C PRO A 167 -6.79 23.26 -19.44
N VAL A 168 -5.80 22.84 -20.22
CA VAL A 168 -5.85 22.83 -21.67
C VAL A 168 -7.04 21.99 -22.14
N GLY A 169 -7.93 22.60 -22.92
CA GLY A 169 -9.12 21.94 -23.47
C GLY A 169 -10.37 22.04 -22.60
N VAL A 170 -10.31 22.69 -21.44
CA VAL A 170 -11.50 22.96 -20.60
C VAL A 170 -12.22 24.23 -21.07
N PRO A 171 -13.55 24.18 -21.30
CA PRO A 171 -14.32 25.37 -21.67
C PRO A 171 -14.20 26.50 -20.63
N GLY A 172 -13.78 27.69 -21.07
CA GLY A 172 -13.55 28.84 -20.20
C GLY A 172 -12.12 28.96 -19.67
N GLY A 173 -11.26 27.96 -19.88
CA GLY A 173 -9.84 28.02 -19.52
C GLY A 173 -9.54 27.88 -18.02
N GLU A 174 -10.54 27.53 -17.21
CA GLU A 174 -10.44 27.33 -15.77
C GLU A 174 -11.29 26.13 -15.33
N ILE A 175 -10.97 25.52 -14.18
CA ILE A 175 -11.75 24.43 -13.58
C ILE A 175 -12.58 25.01 -12.44
N GLY A 176 -13.89 25.13 -12.64
CA GLY A 176 -14.83 25.45 -11.57
C GLY A 176 -15.16 24.21 -10.73
N TYR A 177 -15.18 24.37 -9.40
CA TYR A 177 -15.59 23.33 -8.46
C TYR A 177 -16.32 23.96 -7.26
N GLU A 178 -17.64 23.82 -7.23
CA GLU A 178 -18.52 24.58 -6.33
C GLU A 178 -18.23 24.33 -4.83
N GLU A 179 -17.80 23.13 -4.46
CA GLU A 179 -17.43 22.79 -3.08
C GLU A 179 -16.18 23.56 -2.63
N ALA A 180 -15.21 23.80 -3.52
CA ALA A 180 -14.00 24.54 -3.19
C ALA A 180 -14.30 26.03 -2.95
N GLU A 181 -15.21 26.60 -3.73
CA GLU A 181 -15.63 28.01 -3.60
C GLU A 181 -16.29 28.28 -2.24
N ARG A 182 -17.11 27.33 -1.75
CA ARG A 182 -17.83 27.42 -0.47
C ARG A 182 -16.98 27.16 0.76
N ALA A 183 -15.80 26.55 0.63
CA ALA A 183 -14.97 26.18 1.77
C ALA A 183 -14.32 27.42 2.43
N THR A 184 -13.84 27.27 3.67
CA THR A 184 -12.92 28.22 4.32
C THR A 184 -11.58 27.52 4.56
N ILE A 185 -10.51 28.29 4.85
CA ILE A 185 -9.21 27.70 5.22
C ILE A 185 -9.37 26.79 6.46
N GLY A 186 -10.15 27.23 7.45
CA GLY A 186 -10.41 26.44 8.66
C GLY A 186 -11.13 25.11 8.36
N SER A 187 -12.17 25.13 7.53
CA SER A 187 -12.90 23.91 7.16
C SER A 187 -12.05 22.96 6.31
N LEU A 188 -11.19 23.50 5.44
CA LEU A 188 -10.23 22.73 4.66
C LEU A 188 -9.21 22.02 5.57
N LEU A 189 -8.64 22.72 6.55
CA LEU A 189 -7.68 22.14 7.47
C LEU A 189 -8.29 21.03 8.33
N VAL A 190 -9.49 21.23 8.89
CA VAL A 190 -10.20 20.20 9.66
C VAL A 190 -10.53 19.00 8.78
N TRP A 191 -10.95 19.24 7.54
CA TRP A 191 -11.17 18.15 6.58
C TRP A 191 -9.88 17.39 6.29
N ALA A 192 -8.82 18.09 5.87
CA ALA A 192 -7.57 17.51 5.43
C ALA A 192 -6.85 16.74 6.55
N LEU A 193 -6.85 17.26 7.78
CA LEU A 193 -6.05 16.71 8.87
C LEU A 193 -6.81 15.70 9.74
N VAL A 194 -8.14 15.69 9.72
CA VAL A 194 -8.95 14.85 10.61
C VAL A 194 -9.93 13.99 9.83
N ARG A 195 -10.82 14.61 9.05
CA ARG A 195 -11.95 13.90 8.43
C ARG A 195 -11.49 13.02 7.27
N GLN A 196 -10.63 13.53 6.38
CA GLN A 196 -10.07 12.79 5.26
C GLN A 196 -9.27 11.56 5.71
N PRO A 197 -8.28 11.67 6.64
CA PRO A 197 -7.51 10.50 7.04
C PRO A 197 -8.35 9.45 7.74
N LEU A 198 -9.29 9.84 8.61
CA LEU A 198 -10.13 8.88 9.34
C LEU A 198 -11.25 8.28 8.49
N GLY A 199 -11.90 9.11 7.68
CA GLY A 199 -13.06 8.72 6.88
C GLY A 199 -12.71 8.05 5.56
N VAL A 200 -11.54 8.33 5.00
CA VAL A 200 -11.19 7.91 3.63
C VAL A 200 -9.89 7.11 3.61
N SER A 201 -8.72 7.74 3.75
CA SER A 201 -7.46 7.05 3.44
C SER A 201 -7.17 5.89 4.39
N LEU A 202 -7.41 6.02 5.69
CA LEU A 202 -7.26 4.89 6.61
C LEU A 202 -8.22 3.74 6.27
N PHE A 203 -9.51 4.08 6.08
CA PHE A 203 -10.55 3.11 5.78
C PHE A 203 -10.24 2.35 4.49
N GLU A 204 -10.01 3.07 3.38
CA GLU A 204 -9.79 2.47 2.08
C GLU A 204 -8.49 1.65 2.04
N GLU A 205 -7.39 2.16 2.59
CA GLU A 205 -6.15 1.39 2.57
C GLU A 205 -6.22 0.11 3.40
N VAL A 206 -6.95 0.11 4.53
CA VAL A 206 -7.18 -1.13 5.29
C VAL A 206 -8.03 -2.12 4.51
N MET A 207 -9.12 -1.66 3.85
CA MET A 207 -10.00 -2.54 3.08
C MET A 207 -9.32 -3.10 1.83
N PHE A 208 -8.66 -2.25 1.04
CA PHE A 208 -8.06 -2.64 -0.23
C PHE A 208 -6.65 -3.23 -0.07
N ARG A 209 -5.74 -2.57 0.65
CA ARG A 209 -4.31 -2.98 0.72
C ARG A 209 -4.04 -3.91 1.91
N GLY A 210 -4.90 -3.86 2.92
CA GLY A 210 -4.86 -4.77 4.05
C GLY A 210 -5.62 -6.08 3.76
N VAL A 211 -6.95 -6.00 3.75
CA VAL A 211 -7.81 -7.19 3.65
C VAL A 211 -7.83 -7.76 2.23
N MET A 212 -8.24 -6.97 1.23
CA MET A 212 -8.43 -7.47 -0.14
C MET A 212 -7.11 -7.93 -0.76
N GLN A 213 -6.06 -7.10 -0.73
CA GLN A 213 -4.76 -7.45 -1.29
C GLN A 213 -4.12 -8.62 -0.56
N GLY A 214 -4.22 -8.70 0.77
CA GLY A 214 -3.70 -9.82 1.54
C GLY A 214 -4.34 -11.15 1.11
N LEU A 215 -5.67 -11.16 0.96
CA LEU A 215 -6.41 -12.34 0.49
C LEU A 215 -6.12 -12.64 -0.99
N ALA A 216 -6.18 -11.65 -1.87
CA ALA A 216 -6.01 -11.81 -3.31
C ALA A 216 -4.60 -12.29 -3.69
N VAL A 217 -3.55 -11.74 -3.06
CA VAL A 217 -2.17 -12.18 -3.27
C VAL A 217 -1.96 -13.61 -2.78
N ARG A 218 -2.58 -14.00 -1.67
CA ARG A 218 -2.52 -15.37 -1.17
C ARG A 218 -3.24 -16.37 -2.09
N THR A 219 -4.34 -15.96 -2.70
CA THR A 219 -5.14 -16.82 -3.58
C THR A 219 -4.57 -16.93 -4.99
N TRP A 220 -4.12 -15.82 -5.57
CA TRP A 220 -3.76 -15.74 -6.99
C TRP A 220 -2.30 -15.35 -7.26
N GLY A 221 -1.50 -15.14 -6.22
CA GLY A 221 -0.14 -14.62 -6.33
C GLY A 221 -0.09 -13.10 -6.51
N THR A 222 1.11 -12.54 -6.45
CA THR A 222 1.33 -11.09 -6.40
C THR A 222 0.74 -10.35 -7.60
N THR A 223 1.06 -10.77 -8.82
CA THR A 223 0.66 -10.06 -10.04
C THR A 223 -0.86 -10.03 -10.21
N ALA A 224 -1.52 -11.19 -10.18
CA ALA A 224 -2.96 -11.28 -10.35
C ALA A 224 -3.72 -10.64 -9.17
N GLY A 225 -3.22 -10.81 -7.94
CA GLY A 225 -3.82 -10.19 -6.75
C GLY A 225 -3.77 -8.66 -6.79
N VAL A 226 -2.64 -8.08 -7.20
CA VAL A 226 -2.50 -6.62 -7.34
C VAL A 226 -3.35 -6.09 -8.50
N ALA A 227 -3.37 -6.79 -9.65
CA ALA A 227 -4.24 -6.41 -10.77
C ALA A 227 -5.73 -6.43 -10.39
N PHE A 228 -6.16 -7.43 -9.61
CA PHE A 228 -7.52 -7.50 -9.08
C PHE A 228 -7.86 -6.32 -8.17
N VAL A 229 -6.97 -5.98 -7.23
CA VAL A 229 -7.17 -4.84 -6.32
C VAL A 229 -7.19 -3.52 -7.09
N ALA A 230 -6.36 -3.36 -8.12
CA ALA A 230 -6.40 -2.18 -8.99
C ALA A 230 -7.73 -2.03 -9.73
N ALA A 231 -8.25 -3.12 -10.31
CA ALA A 231 -9.55 -3.11 -10.96
C ALA A 231 -10.69 -2.82 -9.98
N ALA A 232 -10.70 -3.48 -8.81
CA ALA A 232 -11.70 -3.24 -7.78
C ALA A 232 -11.66 -1.80 -7.27
N PHE A 233 -10.47 -1.24 -7.04
CA PHE A 233 -10.32 0.15 -6.60
C PHE A 233 -10.85 1.15 -7.63
N ALA A 234 -10.59 0.95 -8.92
CA ALA A 234 -11.17 1.79 -9.97
C ALA A 234 -12.71 1.67 -10.00
N LEU A 235 -13.27 0.46 -9.89
CA LEU A 235 -14.72 0.24 -9.88
C LEU A 235 -15.42 0.80 -8.62
N TRP A 236 -14.73 0.84 -7.47
CA TRP A 236 -15.23 1.48 -6.26
C TRP A 236 -15.51 2.97 -6.49
N HIS A 237 -14.69 3.61 -7.31
CA HIS A 237 -14.79 5.04 -7.61
C HIS A 237 -15.76 5.39 -8.74
N LEU A 238 -16.46 4.41 -9.33
CA LEU A 238 -17.25 4.62 -10.54
C LEU A 238 -18.30 5.74 -10.38
N VAL A 239 -19.15 5.64 -9.35
CA VAL A 239 -20.25 6.59 -9.12
C VAL A 239 -19.73 7.94 -8.62
N VAL A 240 -18.81 7.97 -7.66
CA VAL A 240 -18.28 9.24 -7.13
C VAL A 240 -17.54 10.01 -8.23
N ASN A 241 -16.71 9.35 -9.04
CA ASN A 241 -15.98 10.01 -10.12
C ASN A 241 -16.93 10.55 -11.18
N TYR A 242 -17.99 9.80 -11.51
CA TYR A 242 -19.02 10.29 -12.43
C TYR A 242 -19.67 11.57 -11.89
N ARG A 243 -20.10 11.58 -10.63
CA ARG A 243 -20.70 12.76 -10.00
C ARG A 243 -19.76 13.96 -9.97
N THR A 244 -18.51 13.76 -9.57
CA THR A 244 -17.51 14.85 -9.55
C THR A 244 -17.30 15.43 -10.94
N VAL A 245 -17.26 14.62 -12.00
CA VAL A 245 -17.19 15.14 -13.38
C VAL A 245 -18.43 15.99 -13.70
N GLN A 246 -19.63 15.55 -13.29
CA GLN A 246 -20.88 16.29 -13.52
C GLN A 246 -20.94 17.63 -12.75
N GLU A 247 -20.22 17.75 -11.64
CA GLU A 247 -20.12 18.97 -10.81
C GLU A 247 -19.11 19.99 -11.36
N THR A 248 -18.47 19.71 -12.50
CA THR A 248 -17.52 20.63 -13.15
C THR A 248 -18.07 21.20 -14.46
N ASN A 249 -17.47 22.28 -14.96
CA ASN A 249 -17.75 22.82 -16.29
C ASN A 249 -17.45 21.85 -17.45
N ILE A 250 -16.66 20.80 -17.23
CA ILE A 250 -16.39 19.73 -18.20
C ILE A 250 -17.68 19.00 -18.58
N ALA A 251 -18.65 18.91 -17.66
CA ALA A 251 -19.93 18.24 -17.87
C ALA A 251 -20.76 18.81 -19.04
N ARG A 252 -20.51 20.07 -19.43
CA ARG A 252 -21.21 20.74 -20.53
C ARG A 252 -20.92 20.12 -21.89
N GLU A 253 -19.79 19.42 -22.02
CA GLU A 253 -19.33 18.79 -23.26
C GLU A 253 -19.31 17.25 -23.10
N PRO A 254 -20.29 16.51 -23.67
CA PRO A 254 -20.47 15.09 -23.38
C PRO A 254 -19.27 14.19 -23.69
N LEU A 255 -18.55 14.47 -24.79
CA LEU A 255 -17.36 13.70 -25.18
C LEU A 255 -16.19 13.95 -24.23
N LEU A 256 -16.01 15.20 -23.79
CA LEU A 256 -14.99 15.58 -22.81
C LEU A 256 -15.30 14.97 -21.44
N ALA A 257 -16.57 15.00 -21.00
CA ALA A 257 -17.00 14.36 -19.75
C ALA A 257 -16.78 12.84 -19.76
N ALA A 258 -17.13 12.17 -20.87
CA ALA A 258 -16.87 10.73 -21.04
C ALA A 258 -15.37 10.42 -21.04
N GLY A 259 -14.57 11.24 -21.73
CA GLY A 259 -13.11 11.13 -21.74
C GLY A 259 -12.51 11.30 -20.33
N ALA A 260 -12.94 12.33 -19.59
CA ALA A 260 -12.52 12.58 -18.21
C ALA A 260 -12.88 11.40 -17.29
N GLN A 261 -14.09 10.84 -17.42
CA GLN A 261 -14.47 9.65 -16.66
C GLN A 261 -13.51 8.47 -16.90
N VAL A 262 -13.21 8.16 -18.16
CA VAL A 262 -12.32 7.04 -18.51
C VAL A 262 -10.90 7.30 -18.03
N VAL A 263 -10.35 8.49 -18.28
CA VAL A 263 -8.99 8.86 -17.88
C VAL A 263 -8.84 8.83 -16.36
N SER A 264 -9.82 9.34 -15.61
CA SER A 264 -9.80 9.28 -14.14
C SER A 264 -9.85 7.85 -13.61
N LEU A 265 -10.69 6.97 -14.18
CA LEU A 265 -10.74 5.56 -13.76
C LEU A 265 -9.43 4.82 -14.05
N VAL A 266 -8.79 5.10 -15.20
CA VAL A 266 -7.45 4.58 -15.51
C VAL A 266 -6.43 5.11 -14.51
N GLY A 267 -6.47 6.42 -14.22
CA GLY A 267 -5.61 7.05 -13.22
C GLY A 267 -5.76 6.44 -11.83
N LEU A 268 -6.99 6.16 -11.39
CA LEU A 268 -7.31 5.48 -10.13
C LEU A 268 -6.76 4.05 -10.11
N GLY A 269 -6.88 3.32 -11.22
CA GLY A 269 -6.27 2.00 -11.39
C GLY A 269 -4.75 2.05 -11.25
N VAL A 270 -4.09 3.00 -11.93
CA VAL A 270 -2.63 3.21 -11.85
C VAL A 270 -2.21 3.62 -10.43
N GLY A 271 -2.92 4.56 -9.81
CA GLY A 271 -2.70 4.95 -8.41
C GLY A 271 -2.83 3.75 -7.47
N SER A 272 -3.79 2.86 -7.73
CA SER A 272 -3.93 1.62 -6.96
C SER A 272 -2.73 0.68 -7.11
N LEU A 273 -2.17 0.55 -8.32
CA LEU A 273 -0.93 -0.21 -8.54
C LEU A 273 0.23 0.38 -7.73
N VAL A 274 0.36 1.72 -7.67
CA VAL A 274 1.39 2.39 -6.87
C VAL A 274 1.19 2.12 -5.38
N LEU A 275 -0.04 2.26 -4.87
CA LEU A 275 -0.39 1.95 -3.49
C LEU A 275 -0.08 0.49 -3.13
N SER A 276 -0.46 -0.45 -3.99
CA SER A 276 -0.13 -1.87 -3.83
C SER A 276 1.35 -2.15 -3.90
N TYR A 277 2.11 -1.43 -4.72
CA TYR A 277 3.57 -1.51 -4.75
C TYR A 277 4.19 -0.99 -3.44
N LEU A 278 3.78 0.18 -2.96
CA LEU A 278 4.24 0.73 -1.67
C LEU A 278 3.95 -0.23 -0.52
N ARG A 279 2.75 -0.83 -0.51
CA ARG A 279 2.33 -1.87 0.43
C ARG A 279 3.29 -3.06 0.43
N LEU A 280 3.61 -3.60 -0.74
CA LEU A 280 4.51 -4.75 -0.88
C LEU A 280 5.97 -4.40 -0.53
N ARG A 281 6.41 -3.18 -0.86
CA ARG A 281 7.79 -2.72 -0.60
C ARG A 281 8.06 -2.44 0.87
N THR A 282 7.08 -1.89 1.58
CA THR A 282 7.24 -1.49 2.98
C THR A 282 6.76 -2.55 3.96
N GLY A 283 5.88 -3.47 3.52
CA GLY A 283 5.25 -4.45 4.39
C GLY A 283 4.23 -3.86 5.36
N GLY A 284 3.94 -2.54 5.29
CA GLY A 284 2.97 -1.81 6.12
C GLY A 284 1.87 -1.09 5.34
N LEU A 285 0.85 -0.59 6.04
CA LEU A 285 -0.18 0.29 5.47
C LEU A 285 0.18 1.78 5.57
N ALA A 286 1.21 2.14 6.35
CA ALA A 286 1.54 3.54 6.58
C ALA A 286 1.96 4.28 5.30
N ALA A 287 2.78 3.66 4.45
CA ALA A 287 3.15 4.24 3.16
C ALA A 287 1.95 4.46 2.22
N PRO A 288 1.09 3.46 1.96
CA PRO A 288 -0.09 3.72 1.14
C PRO A 288 -1.05 4.75 1.76
N ILE A 289 -1.25 4.75 3.08
CA ILE A 289 -2.10 5.76 3.75
C ILE A 289 -1.54 7.17 3.52
N GLY A 290 -0.23 7.36 3.74
CA GLY A 290 0.42 8.65 3.52
C GLY A 290 0.37 9.12 2.07
N PHE A 291 0.57 8.20 1.13
CA PHE A 291 0.44 8.47 -0.30
C PHE A 291 -0.97 8.92 -0.66
N HIS A 292 -1.98 8.15 -0.23
CA HIS A 292 -3.38 8.42 -0.52
C HIS A 292 -3.79 9.79 0.06
N TRP A 293 -3.55 10.00 1.35
CA TRP A 293 -3.82 11.26 2.03
C TRP A 293 -3.19 12.45 1.29
N ALA A 294 -1.88 12.39 0.99
CA ALA A 294 -1.17 13.50 0.35
C ALA A 294 -1.72 13.81 -1.05
N THR A 295 -2.02 12.78 -1.83
CA THR A 295 -2.55 12.90 -3.19
C THR A 295 -3.91 13.62 -3.17
N VAL A 296 -4.83 13.17 -2.32
CA VAL A 296 -6.19 13.73 -2.23
C VAL A 296 -6.17 15.15 -1.65
N VAL A 297 -5.39 15.38 -0.59
CA VAL A 297 -5.28 16.70 0.03
C VAL A 297 -4.63 17.71 -0.91
N ALA A 298 -3.57 17.34 -1.64
CA ALA A 298 -2.93 18.23 -2.61
C ALA A 298 -3.89 18.62 -3.76
N MET A 299 -4.62 17.64 -4.29
CA MET A 299 -5.63 17.88 -5.32
C MET A 299 -6.72 18.85 -4.82
N GLN A 300 -7.32 18.58 -3.66
CA GLN A 300 -8.38 19.43 -3.10
C GLN A 300 -7.88 20.83 -2.72
N SER A 301 -6.65 20.92 -2.20
CA SER A 301 -6.04 22.21 -1.83
C SER A 301 -5.71 23.06 -3.06
N THR A 302 -5.35 22.42 -4.18
CA THR A 302 -5.13 23.12 -5.46
C THR A 302 -6.44 23.73 -5.97
N LEU A 303 -7.53 22.95 -5.98
CA LEU A 303 -8.86 23.46 -6.35
C LEU A 303 -9.33 24.58 -5.41
N PHE A 304 -9.09 24.43 -4.10
CA PHE A 304 -9.39 25.48 -3.13
C PHE A 304 -8.61 26.77 -3.41
N ALA A 305 -7.33 26.67 -3.80
CA ALA A 305 -6.50 27.83 -4.09
C ALA A 305 -6.90 28.52 -5.40
N LEU A 306 -7.31 27.75 -6.41
CA LEU A 306 -7.80 28.29 -7.69
C LEU A 306 -9.15 28.99 -7.56
N ALA A 307 -9.95 28.63 -6.56
CA ALA A 307 -11.23 29.28 -6.26
C ALA A 307 -11.10 30.61 -5.47
N ARG A 308 -9.90 31.19 -5.37
CA ARG A 308 -9.60 32.43 -4.62
C ARG A 308 -8.97 33.46 -5.53
#